data_AF-A0A7S0U6U8-F1
#
_entry.id   AF-A0A7S0U6U8-F1
#
_cell.length_a   1.000
_cell.length_b   1.000
_cell.length_c   1.000
_cell.angle_alpha   90.00
_cell.angle_beta   90.00
_cell.angle_gamma   90.00
#
_symmetry.space_group_name_H-M   'P 1'
#
loop_
_entity.id
_entity.type
_entity.pdbx_description
1 polymer ?
#
loop_
_entity_poly.entity_id
_entity_poly.type
_entity_poly.pdbx_seq_one_letter_code
_entity_poly.pdbx_strand_id
1 'polypeptide(L)'
;APHISTVIQFRKVEINGCAATQRNILTRKTFQQDITQRTGINVTTKGKYYNMDDLANRKDDDEPPIYLELCGTSEDKLKQAEEMCKEVINDVPLPDPRALSKQAQSSDWKMKRCYVGIKDPPHSFSIMGKLLGPKGAYVKHITSTTHARVEVKGRGSRQPVGEPGAEEELHLEVSARDEGDFMRAVKLVEDLLQSVREEFDKH
;
A
#
# COMPACT_ATOMS: atom_id res chain seq x y z
N ALA A 1 51.02 -11.35 -31.22
CA ALA A 1 50.13 -10.89 -30.13
C ALA A 1 48.71 -10.88 -30.68
N PRO A 2 47.73 -11.56 -30.06
CA PRO A 2 46.37 -11.51 -30.56
C PRO A 2 45.82 -10.11 -30.31
N HIS A 3 45.38 -9.45 -31.38
CA HIS A 3 44.58 -8.24 -31.30
C HIS A 3 43.23 -8.64 -30.71
N ILE A 4 43.05 -8.40 -29.41
CA ILE A 4 41.74 -8.54 -28.77
C ILE A 4 40.91 -7.38 -29.29
N SER A 5 40.14 -7.62 -30.35
CA SER A 5 39.07 -6.72 -30.77
C SER A 5 38.09 -6.62 -29.60
N THR A 6 38.17 -5.52 -28.86
CA THR A 6 37.27 -5.25 -27.75
C THR A 6 35.85 -5.08 -28.31
N VAL A 7 35.05 -6.15 -28.25
CA VAL A 7 33.65 -6.12 -28.68
C VAL A 7 32.84 -5.36 -27.63
N ILE A 8 32.23 -4.25 -28.04
CA ILE A 8 31.28 -3.51 -27.21
C ILE A 8 29.92 -4.18 -27.33
N GLN A 9 29.36 -4.59 -26.20
CA GLN A 9 28.03 -5.17 -26.07
C GLN A 9 27.03 -4.11 -25.60
N PHE A 10 25.81 -4.21 -26.13
CA PHE A 10 24.70 -3.30 -25.81
C PHE A 10 23.54 -4.09 -25.23
N ARG A 11 22.96 -3.60 -24.13
CA ARG A 11 21.79 -4.20 -23.48
C ARG A 11 20.71 -3.14 -23.29
N LYS A 12 19.48 -3.47 -23.64
CA LYS A 12 18.32 -2.57 -23.54
C LYS A 12 17.46 -2.99 -22.35
N VAL A 13 17.12 -2.04 -21.49
CA VAL A 13 16.22 -2.23 -20.35
C VAL A 13 15.04 -1.29 -20.52
N GLU A 14 13.86 -1.85 -20.74
CA GLU A 14 12.62 -1.07 -20.92
C GLU A 14 12.13 -0.53 -19.58
N ILE A 15 11.91 0.80 -19.51
CA ILE A 15 11.48 1.48 -18.27
C ILE A 15 10.12 2.17 -18.42
N ASN A 16 9.49 2.07 -19.60
CA ASN A 16 8.22 2.74 -19.88
C ASN A 16 7.06 2.22 -19.02
N GLY A 17 7.03 0.92 -18.74
CA GLY A 17 6.00 0.26 -17.93
C GLY A 17 6.21 0.34 -16.42
N CYS A 18 7.31 0.92 -15.95
CA CYS A 18 7.64 1.02 -14.52
C CYS A 18 6.87 2.16 -13.85
N ALA A 19 6.74 2.10 -12.51
CA ALA A 19 6.08 3.17 -11.76
C ALA A 19 6.79 4.52 -11.99
N ALA A 20 6.03 5.61 -11.96
CA ALA A 20 6.56 6.95 -12.25
C ALA A 20 7.76 7.33 -11.36
N THR A 21 7.76 6.89 -10.10
CA THR A 21 8.88 7.07 -9.15
C THR A 21 10.15 6.38 -9.63
N GLN A 22 10.06 5.11 -10.01
CA GLN A 22 11.20 4.31 -10.49
C GLN A 22 11.73 4.87 -11.81
N ARG A 23 10.84 5.20 -12.75
CA ARG A 23 11.22 5.84 -14.02
C ARG A 23 11.97 7.15 -13.80
N ASN A 24 11.53 7.99 -12.86
CA ASN A 24 12.22 9.23 -12.53
C ASN A 24 13.60 8.99 -11.91
N ILE A 25 13.79 7.89 -11.17
CA ILE A 25 15.11 7.51 -10.61
C ILE A 25 16.03 7.01 -11.73
N LEU A 26 15.53 6.10 -12.57
CA LEU A 26 16.27 5.46 -13.67
C LEU A 26 16.73 6.47 -14.74
N THR A 27 15.95 7.52 -14.97
CA THR A 27 16.27 8.58 -15.94
C THR A 27 17.17 9.68 -15.37
N ARG A 28 17.44 9.69 -14.06
CA ARG A 28 18.32 10.68 -13.44
C ARG A 28 19.79 10.39 -13.71
N LYS A 29 20.54 11.46 -13.96
CA LYS A 29 22.01 11.42 -14.11
C LYS A 29 22.70 10.78 -12.91
N THR A 30 22.18 10.99 -11.69
CA THR A 30 22.74 10.41 -10.46
C THR A 30 22.76 8.88 -10.51
N PHE A 31 21.70 8.25 -11.02
CA PHE A 31 21.61 6.80 -11.13
C PHE A 31 22.54 6.26 -12.23
N GLN A 32 22.57 6.93 -13.38
CA GLN A 32 23.51 6.58 -14.47
C GLN A 32 24.97 6.64 -14.00
N GLN A 33 25.32 7.67 -13.24
CA GLN A 33 26.66 7.82 -12.64
C GLN A 33 26.96 6.72 -11.63
N ASP A 34 25.99 6.33 -10.78
CA ASP A 34 26.19 5.24 -9.80
C ASP A 34 26.43 3.90 -10.50
N ILE A 35 25.62 3.56 -11.52
CA ILE A 35 25.86 2.35 -12.32
C ILE A 35 27.25 2.41 -12.97
N THR A 36 27.62 3.55 -13.56
CA THR A 36 28.91 3.71 -14.23
C THR A 36 30.06 3.59 -13.23
N GLN A 37 29.90 4.10 -12.00
CA GLN A 37 30.92 4.03 -10.96
C GLN A 37 31.09 2.60 -10.40
N ARG A 38 30.00 1.86 -10.23
CA ARG A 38 30.01 0.49 -9.70
C ARG A 38 30.46 -0.54 -10.73
N THR A 39 29.91 -0.46 -11.94
CA THR A 39 30.13 -1.47 -12.99
C THR A 39 31.19 -1.05 -14.00
N GLY A 40 31.45 0.25 -14.17
CA GLY A 40 32.29 0.76 -15.26
C GLY A 40 31.61 0.75 -16.62
N ILE A 41 30.28 0.60 -16.67
CA ILE A 41 29.49 0.57 -17.91
C ILE A 41 28.81 1.90 -18.14
N ASN A 42 28.79 2.32 -19.39
CA ASN A 42 28.12 3.57 -19.75
C ASN A 42 26.62 3.32 -19.93
N VAL A 43 25.80 4.12 -19.25
CA VAL A 43 24.33 4.05 -19.30
C VAL A 43 23.79 5.28 -19.99
N THR A 44 22.94 5.09 -20.99
CA THR A 44 22.28 6.19 -21.71
C THR A 44 20.78 5.97 -21.76
N THR A 45 19.99 6.99 -21.48
CA THR A 45 18.53 6.95 -21.67
C THR A 45 18.18 7.30 -23.12
N LYS A 46 17.35 6.48 -23.77
CA LYS A 46 16.88 6.67 -25.15
C LYS A 46 15.37 6.44 -25.25
N GLY A 47 14.76 6.96 -26.32
CA GLY A 47 13.34 6.82 -26.59
C GLY A 47 12.47 7.85 -25.88
N LYS A 48 11.17 7.74 -26.09
CA LYS A 48 10.15 8.67 -25.59
C LYS A 48 9.25 7.99 -24.58
N TYR A 49 8.79 8.74 -23.58
CA TYR A 49 7.80 8.20 -22.64
C TYR A 49 6.42 8.11 -23.33
N TYR A 50 5.81 6.92 -23.26
CA TYR A 50 4.45 6.67 -23.73
C TYR A 50 3.56 6.27 -22.56
N ASN A 51 2.40 6.90 -22.43
CA ASN A 51 1.35 6.47 -21.52
C ASN A 51 0.69 5.17 -22.02
N MET A 52 -0.16 4.54 -21.19
CA MET A 52 -0.78 3.25 -21.52
C MET A 52 -1.63 3.31 -22.79
N ASP A 53 -2.41 4.38 -22.98
CA ASP A 53 -3.19 4.63 -24.20
C ASP A 53 -2.31 4.93 -25.43
N ASP A 54 -1.21 5.65 -25.23
CA ASP A 54 -0.30 6.07 -26.30
C ASP A 54 0.55 4.88 -26.80
N LEU A 55 0.94 3.98 -25.89
CA LEU A 55 1.64 2.74 -26.21
C LEU A 55 0.74 1.76 -26.98
N ALA A 56 -0.55 1.71 -26.65
CA ALA A 56 -1.53 0.86 -27.34
C ALA A 56 -1.84 1.36 -28.77
N ASN A 57 -1.71 2.66 -29.01
CA ASN A 57 -1.95 3.30 -30.31
C ASN A 57 -0.68 3.50 -31.14
N ARG A 58 0.48 3.05 -30.65
CA ARG A 58 1.77 3.23 -31.32
C ARG A 58 1.80 2.49 -32.66
N LYS A 59 2.27 3.14 -33.72
CA LYS A 59 2.56 2.51 -35.02
C LYS A 59 4.03 2.08 -35.08
N ASP A 60 4.34 1.13 -35.95
CA ASP A 60 5.71 0.59 -36.08
C ASP A 60 6.76 1.66 -36.44
N ASP A 61 6.34 2.76 -37.09
CA ASP A 61 7.18 3.89 -37.51
C ASP A 61 7.42 4.93 -36.38
N ASP A 62 6.71 4.84 -35.26
CA ASP A 62 6.87 5.75 -34.12
C ASP A 62 8.17 5.50 -33.33
N GLU A 63 8.70 6.56 -32.71
CA GLU A 63 9.89 6.50 -31.85
C GLU A 63 9.75 5.43 -30.74
N PRO A 64 10.79 4.64 -30.42
CA PRO A 64 10.69 3.60 -29.42
C PRO A 64 10.36 4.16 -28.02
N PRO A 65 9.64 3.38 -27.18
CA PRO A 65 9.35 3.76 -25.81
C PRO A 65 10.60 3.89 -24.98
N ILE A 66 10.56 4.66 -23.90
CA ILE A 66 11.74 4.99 -23.11
C ILE A 66 12.44 3.73 -22.55
N TYR A 67 13.74 3.61 -22.84
CA TYR A 67 14.61 2.52 -22.40
C TYR A 67 15.98 3.05 -21.98
N LEU A 68 16.65 2.29 -21.10
CA LEU A 68 18.06 2.47 -20.79
C LEU A 68 18.90 1.55 -21.68
N GLU A 69 19.91 2.13 -22.32
CA GLU A 69 20.91 1.42 -23.09
C GLU A 69 22.20 1.34 -22.26
N LEU A 70 22.57 0.11 -21.90
CA LEU A 70 23.80 -0.22 -21.18
C LEU A 70 24.85 -0.64 -22.22
N CYS A 71 26.00 0.05 -22.22
CA CYS A 71 27.10 -0.15 -23.15
C CYS A 71 28.38 -0.52 -22.40
N GLY A 72 28.88 -1.73 -22.64
CA GLY A 72 30.03 -2.27 -21.91
C GLY A 72 30.82 -3.30 -22.70
N THR A 73 32.02 -3.60 -22.25
CA THR A 73 32.93 -4.58 -22.87
C THR A 73 33.00 -5.91 -22.11
N SER A 74 32.29 -6.01 -20.98
CA SER A 74 32.29 -7.17 -20.09
C SER A 74 30.87 -7.62 -19.79
N GLU A 75 30.54 -8.86 -20.21
CA GLU A 75 29.21 -9.45 -20.02
C GLU A 75 28.79 -9.52 -18.54
N ASP A 76 29.73 -9.85 -17.65
CA ASP A 76 29.50 -9.93 -16.20
C ASP A 76 29.04 -8.58 -15.61
N LYS A 77 29.73 -7.51 -16.01
CA LYS A 77 29.36 -6.14 -15.61
C LYS A 77 28.03 -5.72 -16.22
N LEU A 78 27.75 -6.10 -17.47
CA LEU A 78 26.49 -5.80 -18.15
C LEU A 78 25.32 -6.44 -17.42
N LYS A 79 25.49 -7.69 -16.99
CA LYS A 79 24.52 -8.41 -16.16
C LYS A 79 24.32 -7.72 -14.82
N GLN A 80 25.39 -7.29 -14.14
CA GLN A 80 25.30 -6.54 -12.89
C GLN A 80 24.58 -5.20 -13.05
N ALA A 81 24.84 -4.47 -14.14
CA ALA A 81 24.14 -3.22 -14.46
C ALA A 81 22.65 -3.48 -14.79
N GLU A 82 22.34 -4.53 -15.53
CA GLU A 82 20.97 -4.97 -15.80
C GLU A 82 20.25 -5.34 -14.50
N GLU A 83 20.92 -6.05 -13.59
CA GLU A 83 20.39 -6.43 -12.29
C GLU A 83 20.11 -5.20 -11.41
N MET A 84 21.00 -4.20 -11.36
CA MET A 84 20.73 -2.95 -10.64
C MET A 84 19.56 -2.15 -11.23
N CYS A 85 19.42 -2.11 -12.57
CA CYS A 85 18.26 -1.51 -13.20
C CYS A 85 16.98 -2.27 -12.85
N LYS A 86 17.01 -3.60 -12.94
CA LYS A 86 15.89 -4.47 -12.56
C LYS A 86 15.57 -4.37 -11.08
N GLU A 87 16.58 -4.15 -10.23
CA GLU A 87 16.41 -3.89 -8.83
C GLU A 87 15.58 -2.62 -8.71
N VAL A 88 15.99 -1.46 -9.21
CA VAL A 88 15.18 -0.21 -9.15
C VAL A 88 13.79 -0.33 -9.80
N ILE A 89 13.64 -1.13 -10.86
CA ILE A 89 12.35 -1.40 -11.50
C ILE A 89 11.43 -2.25 -10.60
N ASN A 90 11.99 -3.23 -9.90
CA ASN A 90 11.27 -4.08 -8.95
C ASN A 90 11.33 -3.55 -7.52
N ASP A 91 12.10 -2.49 -7.28
CA ASP A 91 12.35 -1.91 -5.97
C ASP A 91 11.04 -1.28 -5.56
N VAL A 92 10.37 -2.01 -4.67
CA VAL A 92 9.36 -1.45 -3.80
C VAL A 92 10.17 -0.49 -2.93
N PRO A 93 10.02 0.84 -3.10
CA PRO A 93 10.94 1.80 -2.51
C PRO A 93 11.11 1.50 -1.03
N LEU A 94 12.34 1.16 -0.62
CA LEU A 94 12.68 1.15 0.79
C LEU A 94 12.38 2.55 1.33
N PRO A 95 11.50 2.69 2.34
CA PRO A 95 11.03 3.99 2.75
C PRO A 95 12.21 4.84 3.25
N ASP A 96 12.39 6.02 2.63
CA ASP A 96 13.24 7.09 3.16
C ASP A 96 13.04 7.20 4.68
N PRO A 97 14.10 7.26 5.50
CA PRO A 97 13.94 7.44 6.96
C PRO A 97 13.21 8.74 7.33
N ARG A 98 13.12 9.70 6.40
CA ARG A 98 12.28 10.92 6.52
C ARG A 98 10.85 10.72 6.00
N ALA A 99 10.62 9.82 5.05
CA ALA A 99 9.28 9.41 4.61
C ALA A 99 8.65 8.37 5.55
N LEU A 100 9.43 7.71 6.43
CA LEU A 100 8.92 6.90 7.53
C LEU A 100 7.86 7.66 8.36
N SER A 101 8.02 8.98 8.55
CA SER A 101 7.05 9.80 9.28
C SER A 101 5.72 10.02 8.54
N LYS A 102 5.68 9.87 7.21
CA LYS A 102 4.45 10.04 6.40
C LYS A 102 3.86 8.72 5.91
N GLN A 103 4.68 7.68 5.70
CA GLN A 103 4.23 6.35 5.27
C GLN A 103 3.90 5.41 6.46
N ALA A 104 4.39 5.69 7.67
CA ALA A 104 3.83 5.11 8.91
C ALA A 104 2.37 5.55 9.17
N GLN A 105 1.82 6.47 8.37
CA GLN A 105 0.41 6.83 8.49
C GLN A 105 -0.55 5.90 7.75
N SER A 106 -0.06 4.87 7.03
CA SER A 106 -0.95 3.93 6.33
C SER A 106 -0.66 2.42 6.53
N SER A 107 0.32 1.99 7.32
CA SER A 107 0.57 0.53 7.49
C SER A 107 0.68 -0.01 8.92
N ASP A 108 0.59 0.81 9.98
CA ASP A 108 0.54 0.30 11.37
C ASP A 108 -0.74 0.68 12.11
N TRP A 109 -1.82 0.97 11.39
CA TRP A 109 -3.13 0.94 12.01
C TRP A 109 -3.51 -0.52 12.23
N LYS A 110 -3.29 -1.01 13.45
CA LYS A 110 -3.86 -2.29 13.88
C LYS A 110 -5.37 -2.13 13.80
N MET A 111 -6.01 -2.96 12.98
CA MET A 111 -7.45 -2.92 12.77
C MET A 111 -8.05 -4.28 13.11
N LYS A 112 -9.14 -4.28 13.90
CA LYS A 112 -9.93 -5.49 14.20
C LYS A 112 -11.40 -5.17 14.09
N ARG A 113 -12.11 -6.03 13.36
CA ARG A 113 -13.57 -6.01 13.25
C ARG A 113 -14.14 -6.96 14.29
N CYS A 114 -14.96 -6.41 15.19
CA CYS A 114 -15.64 -7.17 16.24
C CYS A 114 -17.12 -7.23 15.88
N TYR A 115 -17.55 -8.41 15.38
CA TYR A 115 -18.93 -8.65 14.98
C TYR A 115 -19.80 -8.91 16.20
N VAL A 116 -21.01 -8.35 16.20
CA VAL A 116 -21.96 -8.50 17.31
C VAL A 116 -22.53 -9.92 17.36
N GLY A 117 -22.69 -10.58 16.21
CA GLY A 117 -23.16 -11.96 16.12
C GLY A 117 -24.64 -12.16 16.47
N ILE A 118 -25.43 -11.09 16.51
CA ILE A 118 -26.89 -11.15 16.68
C ILE A 118 -27.53 -11.02 15.30
N LYS A 119 -28.13 -12.12 14.83
CA LYS A 119 -28.82 -12.19 13.54
C LYS A 119 -30.32 -11.96 13.78
N ASP A 120 -30.89 -10.96 13.12
CA ASP A 120 -32.31 -10.59 13.22
C ASP A 120 -32.79 -10.27 14.65
N PRO A 121 -32.39 -9.12 15.25
CA PRO A 121 -32.93 -8.72 16.55
C PRO A 121 -34.45 -8.46 16.47
N PRO A 122 -35.22 -8.77 17.54
CA PRO A 122 -36.62 -8.39 17.61
C PRO A 122 -36.75 -6.86 17.59
N HIS A 123 -37.86 -6.36 17.04
CA HIS A 123 -38.09 -4.92 16.88
C HIS A 123 -38.05 -4.12 18.20
N SER A 124 -38.23 -4.80 19.35
CA SER A 124 -38.10 -4.25 20.70
C SER A 124 -36.66 -4.07 21.18
N PHE A 125 -35.69 -4.72 20.54
CA PHE A 125 -34.29 -4.72 20.96
C PHE A 125 -33.42 -3.88 20.02
N SER A 126 -33.09 -2.66 20.44
CA SER A 126 -32.20 -1.78 19.68
C SER A 126 -30.73 -2.10 19.99
N ILE A 127 -30.10 -2.94 19.17
CA ILE A 127 -28.67 -3.26 19.28
C ILE A 127 -27.83 -1.97 19.26
N MET A 128 -28.13 -1.05 18.33
CA MET A 128 -27.42 0.23 18.20
C MET A 128 -27.52 1.08 19.48
N GLY A 129 -28.69 1.16 20.10
CA GLY A 129 -28.87 1.90 21.36
C GLY A 129 -28.02 1.31 22.49
N LYS A 130 -27.87 -0.01 22.53
CA LYS A 130 -27.05 -0.72 23.52
C LYS A 130 -25.55 -0.58 23.27
N LEU A 131 -25.11 -0.61 22.00
CA LEU A 131 -23.70 -0.41 21.63
C LEU A 131 -23.23 1.03 21.82
N LEU A 132 -24.03 2.01 21.42
CA LEU A 132 -23.68 3.42 21.58
C LEU A 132 -23.87 3.89 23.03
N GLY A 133 -24.84 3.33 23.75
CA GLY A 133 -25.25 3.82 25.05
C GLY A 133 -25.93 5.20 24.97
N PRO A 134 -26.26 5.81 26.11
CA PRO A 134 -26.93 7.11 26.15
C PRO A 134 -26.07 8.17 25.46
N LYS A 135 -26.59 8.76 24.37
CA LYS A 135 -25.89 9.76 23.55
C LYS A 135 -24.52 9.29 22.99
N GLY A 136 -24.29 8.00 22.81
CA GLY A 136 -22.99 7.50 22.32
C GLY A 136 -21.89 7.44 23.39
N ALA A 137 -22.26 7.49 24.68
CA ALA A 137 -21.30 7.54 25.79
C ALA A 137 -20.32 6.36 25.80
N TYR A 138 -20.75 5.15 25.43
CA TYR A 138 -19.90 3.96 25.50
C TYR A 138 -18.79 3.99 24.46
N VAL A 139 -19.12 4.16 23.19
CA VAL A 139 -18.13 4.31 22.10
C VAL A 139 -17.21 5.50 22.37
N LYS A 140 -17.76 6.63 22.84
CA LYS A 140 -16.97 7.81 23.18
C LYS A 140 -16.01 7.57 24.35
N HIS A 141 -16.43 6.82 25.37
CA HIS A 141 -15.59 6.47 26.50
C HIS A 141 -14.43 5.57 26.06
N ILE A 142 -14.69 4.55 25.23
CA ILE A 142 -13.66 3.67 24.68
C ILE A 142 -12.63 4.50 23.91
N THR A 143 -13.08 5.31 22.94
CA THR A 143 -12.19 6.18 22.15
C THR A 143 -11.42 7.18 23.00
N SER A 144 -12.03 7.78 24.01
CA SER A 144 -11.36 8.75 24.90
C SER A 144 -10.35 8.09 25.85
N THR A 145 -10.56 6.83 26.22
CA THR A 145 -9.74 6.11 27.21
C THR A 145 -8.54 5.43 26.55
N THR A 146 -8.70 4.94 25.32
CA THR A 146 -7.68 4.16 24.63
C THR A 146 -7.04 4.88 23.47
N HIS A 147 -7.45 6.11 23.15
CA HIS A 147 -7.00 6.84 21.95
C HIS A 147 -7.18 6.07 20.63
N ALA A 148 -7.96 4.99 20.64
CA ALA A 148 -8.29 4.18 19.48
C ALA A 148 -9.53 4.74 18.78
N ARG A 149 -9.53 4.65 17.46
CA ARG A 149 -10.67 5.01 16.62
C ARG A 149 -11.63 3.82 16.55
N VAL A 150 -12.86 4.03 17.00
CA VAL A 150 -13.91 2.99 17.03
C VAL A 150 -15.08 3.46 16.18
N GLU A 151 -15.45 2.68 15.18
CA GLU A 151 -16.52 3.02 14.22
C GLU A 151 -17.52 1.88 14.14
N VAL A 152 -18.82 2.20 14.13
CA VAL A 152 -19.90 1.20 14.04
C VAL A 152 -20.32 1.09 12.58
N LYS A 153 -20.16 -0.08 11.97
CA LYS A 153 -20.43 -0.37 10.54
C LYS A 153 -21.41 -1.54 10.39
N GLY A 154 -21.97 -1.68 9.19
CA GLY A 154 -22.88 -2.79 8.83
C GLY A 154 -24.37 -2.41 8.83
N ARG A 155 -25.24 -3.40 8.63
CA ARG A 155 -26.69 -3.22 8.55
C ARG A 155 -27.25 -2.62 9.84
N GLY A 156 -27.91 -1.46 9.72
CA GLY A 156 -28.41 -0.69 10.86
C GLY A 156 -27.44 0.37 11.40
N SER A 157 -26.20 0.43 10.89
CA SER A 157 -25.34 1.62 11.03
C SER A 157 -25.88 2.75 10.14
N ARG A 158 -25.66 4.02 10.53
CA ARG A 158 -26.11 5.21 9.76
C ARG A 158 -25.28 5.46 8.48
N GLN A 159 -24.72 4.41 7.89
CA GLN A 159 -23.81 4.52 6.76
C GLN A 159 -24.59 4.54 5.45
N PRO A 160 -24.22 5.41 4.48
CA PRO A 160 -24.95 5.50 3.22
C PRO A 160 -24.84 4.21 2.43
N VAL A 161 -25.95 3.87 1.75
CA VAL A 161 -26.04 2.69 0.87
C VAL A 161 -25.02 2.84 -0.26
N GLY A 162 -24.10 1.88 -0.39
CA GLY A 162 -23.05 1.88 -1.41
C GLY A 162 -21.61 1.99 -0.88
N GLU A 163 -21.41 2.19 0.43
CA GLU A 163 -20.06 2.10 1.01
C GLU A 163 -19.64 0.64 1.28
N PRO A 164 -18.34 0.31 1.09
CA PRO A 164 -17.80 -1.01 1.42
C PRO A 164 -18.01 -1.28 2.92
N GLY A 165 -18.79 -2.31 3.23
CA GLY A 165 -19.17 -2.69 4.60
C GLY A 165 -20.58 -2.31 5.03
N ALA A 166 -21.35 -1.58 4.21
CA ALA A 166 -22.75 -1.27 4.51
C ALA A 166 -23.68 -2.51 4.42
N GLU A 167 -23.32 -3.49 3.59
CA GLU A 167 -24.07 -4.74 3.43
C GLU A 167 -23.67 -5.84 4.43
N GLU A 168 -22.59 -5.63 5.18
CA GLU A 168 -22.05 -6.55 6.19
C GLU A 168 -22.90 -6.55 7.48
N GLU A 169 -22.77 -7.60 8.29
CA GLU A 169 -23.40 -7.67 9.61
C GLU A 169 -22.90 -6.55 10.53
N LEU A 170 -23.74 -6.12 11.47
CA LEU A 170 -23.40 -5.04 12.39
C LEU A 170 -22.12 -5.40 13.19
N HIS A 171 -21.11 -4.54 13.07
CA HIS A 171 -19.81 -4.74 13.70
C HIS A 171 -19.19 -3.42 14.14
N LEU A 172 -18.27 -3.51 15.12
CA LEU A 172 -17.41 -2.40 15.51
C LEU A 172 -16.04 -2.59 14.91
N GLU A 173 -15.58 -1.60 14.16
CA GLU A 173 -14.23 -1.53 13.64
C GLU A 173 -13.37 -0.71 14.60
N VAL A 174 -12.39 -1.37 15.21
CA VAL A 174 -11.40 -0.72 16.09
C VAL A 174 -10.11 -0.56 15.31
N SER A 175 -9.58 0.66 15.27
CA SER A 175 -8.28 0.97 14.68
C SER A 175 -7.43 1.84 15.60
N ALA A 176 -6.17 1.47 15.81
CA ALA A 176 -5.24 2.25 16.64
C ALA A 176 -3.81 2.18 16.10
N ARG A 177 -3.01 3.20 16.44
CA ARG A 177 -1.57 3.27 16.10
C ARG A 177 -0.68 2.53 17.08
N ASP A 178 -1.07 2.51 18.35
CA ASP A 178 -0.33 1.85 19.42
C ASP A 178 -0.95 0.48 19.73
N GLU A 179 -0.11 -0.53 19.90
CA GLU A 179 -0.56 -1.90 20.15
C GLU A 179 -1.18 -2.06 21.56
N GLY A 180 -0.68 -1.32 22.55
CA GLY A 180 -1.26 -1.29 23.89
C GLY A 180 -2.63 -0.63 23.90
N ASP A 181 -2.79 0.48 23.20
CA ASP A 181 -4.08 1.14 22.97
C ASP A 181 -5.05 0.24 22.21
N PHE A 182 -4.57 -0.43 21.17
CA PHE A 182 -5.35 -1.36 20.37
C PHE A 182 -5.89 -2.52 21.21
N MET A 183 -5.02 -3.21 21.96
CA MET A 183 -5.44 -4.34 22.80
C MET A 183 -6.44 -3.91 23.88
N ARG A 184 -6.23 -2.73 24.49
CA ARG A 184 -7.18 -2.18 25.48
C ARG A 184 -8.53 -1.85 24.84
N ALA A 185 -8.52 -1.22 23.66
CA ALA A 185 -9.74 -0.87 22.93
C ALA A 185 -10.53 -2.11 22.49
N VAL A 186 -9.83 -3.10 21.95
CA VAL A 186 -10.40 -4.39 21.55
C VAL A 186 -11.05 -5.07 22.74
N LYS A 187 -10.37 -5.14 23.89
CA LYS A 187 -10.91 -5.75 25.11
C LYS A 187 -12.19 -5.05 25.59
N LEU A 188 -12.21 -3.71 25.60
CA LEU A 188 -13.40 -2.95 25.98
C LEU A 188 -14.57 -3.13 25.00
N VAL A 189 -14.28 -3.24 23.71
CA VAL A 189 -15.30 -3.51 22.69
C VAL A 189 -15.85 -4.92 22.84
N GLU A 190 -15.00 -5.93 23.07
CA GLU A 190 -15.43 -7.32 23.30
C GLU A 190 -16.30 -7.46 24.56
N ASP A 191 -15.94 -6.78 25.66
CA ASP A 191 -16.73 -6.74 26.89
C ASP A 191 -18.11 -6.09 26.70
N LEU A 192 -18.17 -4.99 25.94
CA LEU A 192 -19.41 -4.34 25.55
C LEU A 192 -20.29 -5.27 24.70
N LEU A 193 -19.70 -5.92 23.69
CA LEU A 193 -20.42 -6.87 22.83
C LEU A 193 -20.97 -8.05 23.63
N GLN A 194 -20.19 -8.58 24.56
CA GLN A 194 -20.61 -9.66 25.45
C GLN A 194 -21.81 -9.22 26.31
N SER A 195 -21.75 -8.05 26.93
CA SER A 195 -22.85 -7.49 27.71
C SER A 195 -24.13 -7.34 26.89
N VAL A 196 -24.03 -6.85 25.65
CA VAL A 196 -25.18 -6.71 24.74
C VAL A 196 -25.77 -8.07 24.36
N ARG A 197 -24.93 -9.09 24.16
CA ARG A 197 -25.36 -10.45 23.87
C ARG A 197 -26.06 -11.11 25.06
N GLU A 198 -25.55 -10.90 26.28
CA GLU A 198 -26.19 -11.39 27.51
C GLU A 198 -27.53 -10.68 27.78
N GLU A 199 -27.61 -9.39 27.51
CA GLU A 199 -28.89 -8.67 27.58
C GLU A 199 -29.88 -9.18 26.53
N PHE A 200 -29.41 -9.54 25.34
CA PHE A 200 -30.24 -10.14 24.30
C PHE A 200 -30.76 -11.54 24.69
N ASP A 201 -29.94 -12.38 25.31
CA ASP A 201 -30.36 -13.72 25.77
C ASP A 201 -31.40 -13.66 26.91
N LYS A 202 -31.36 -12.60 27.72
CA LYS A 202 -32.30 -12.34 28.81
C LYS A 202 -33.60 -11.65 28.36
N HIS A 203 -33.68 -11.20 27.11
CA HIS A 203 -34.81 -10.45 26.56
C HIS A 203 -35.75 -11.34 25.76
#